data_AF-A0A958SL74-F1
#
_entry.id   AF-A0A958SL74-F1
#
_cell.length_a   1.000
_cell.length_b   1.000
_cell.length_c   1.000
_cell.angle_alpha   90.00
_cell.angle_beta   90.00
_cell.angle_gamma   90.00
#
_symmetry.space_group_name_H-M   'P 1'
#
loop_
_entity.id
_entity.type
_entity.pdbx_description
1 polymer ?
#
loop_
_entity_poly.entity_id
_entity_poly.type
_entity_poly.pdbx_seq_one_letter_code
_entity_poly.pdbx_strand_id
1 'polypeptide(L)'
;MTTPPLLKRKKQVIITIFFVLSLAIGSYFVAPSPTSLPMTKNDDSSRCDSASLDPFEEPKSYSRGRYQGICIDSCKYRSGRQVTSPIQDQPVLHVANLYHEDSFWTAKLPIKEIQSAHFVFEEFRPHINHTAVKIEFKRPIELKSQTDIYKVAFIKNILISPEGIPVKDQKYNFLDGILGNYTVAYRLESFKAYEAVARKLNHKLSLYELSLEEVNMGEFISSALQTSQKESYMVSYNLFLNNCATTTLSLLVASQHPENIEHSTELWTSSLNHLAHRFPLSEGLGTLWSLRVLGFVKGH
;
A
#
# COMPACT_ATOMS: atom_id res chain seq x y z
N MET A 1 39.24 65.60 25.78
CA MET A 1 38.78 64.66 26.83
C MET A 1 37.38 65.08 27.24
N THR A 2 36.37 64.45 26.65
CA THR A 2 34.96 64.66 26.96
C THR A 2 34.22 63.37 26.60
N THR A 3 33.55 62.82 27.61
CA THR A 3 32.82 61.54 27.64
C THR A 3 31.55 61.58 26.79
N PRO A 4 31.18 60.49 26.09
CA PRO A 4 29.85 60.37 25.48
C PRO A 4 28.81 59.83 26.49
N PRO A 5 27.51 60.14 26.31
CA PRO A 5 26.47 59.72 27.23
C PRO A 5 25.96 58.31 26.95
N LEU A 6 25.72 57.60 28.05
CA LEU A 6 24.98 56.34 28.16
C LEU A 6 23.54 56.48 27.63
N LEU A 7 23.17 55.70 26.62
CA LEU A 7 21.78 55.34 26.37
C LEU A 7 21.53 53.86 26.70
N LYS A 8 20.87 53.67 27.83
CA LYS A 8 20.19 52.45 28.26
C LYS A 8 19.12 52.06 27.23
N ARG A 9 19.11 50.80 26.79
CA ARG A 9 17.85 50.06 26.63
C ARG A 9 18.05 48.55 26.76
N LYS A 10 17.46 48.04 27.82
CA LYS A 10 17.27 46.63 28.17
C LYS A 10 16.44 45.91 27.10
N LYS A 11 16.91 44.74 26.66
CA LYS A 11 16.11 43.55 26.31
C LYS A 11 16.96 42.34 26.76
N GLN A 12 16.80 41.83 27.99
CA GLN A 12 16.00 40.64 28.31
C GLN A 12 16.17 39.54 27.25
N VAL A 13 17.15 38.65 27.39
CA VAL A 13 17.12 37.39 28.18
C VAL A 13 15.97 36.48 27.74
N ILE A 14 16.30 35.46 26.94
CA ILE A 14 16.13 34.01 27.20
C ILE A 14 16.96 33.32 26.10
N ILE A 15 18.24 33.12 26.39
CA ILE A 15 19.05 32.05 25.80
C ILE A 15 19.63 31.36 27.02
N THR A 16 19.66 30.03 26.99
CA THR A 16 20.11 29.08 28.04
C THR A 16 18.95 28.43 28.80
N ILE A 17 18.51 27.27 28.31
CA ILE A 17 18.34 26.00 29.03
C ILE A 17 18.07 24.96 27.93
N PHE A 18 19.11 24.29 27.45
CA PHE A 18 19.03 22.99 26.76
C PHE A 18 20.44 22.38 26.70
N PHE A 19 21.07 22.27 27.86
CA PHE A 19 22.20 21.38 28.08
C PHE A 19 22.17 21.01 29.56
N VAL A 20 22.37 19.72 29.85
CA VAL A 20 22.20 19.04 31.15
C VAL A 20 20.79 18.49 31.43
N LEU A 21 20.39 17.49 30.65
CA LEU A 21 19.64 16.35 31.19
C LEU A 21 20.12 15.05 30.50
N SER A 22 21.44 14.86 30.53
CA SER A 22 22.10 13.58 30.25
C SER A 22 22.64 13.08 31.58
N LEU A 23 22.38 11.81 31.91
CA LEU A 23 22.67 11.09 33.16
C LEU A 23 21.63 11.24 34.30
N ALA A 24 20.54 10.46 34.21
CA ALA A 24 20.06 9.60 35.30
C ALA A 24 18.74 8.90 34.91
N ILE A 25 18.80 7.93 33.99
CA ILE A 25 17.87 6.79 33.97
C ILE A 25 18.68 5.54 33.63
N GLY A 26 19.57 5.18 34.55
CA GLY A 26 20.00 3.81 34.70
C GLY A 26 18.94 3.06 35.51
N SER A 27 18.64 1.84 35.07
CA SER A 27 17.85 0.82 35.77
C SER A 27 16.33 1.00 35.68
N TYR A 28 15.72 0.10 34.90
CA TYR A 28 14.38 -0.50 34.98
C TYR A 28 13.72 -0.65 33.60
N PHE A 29 14.48 -1.03 32.56
CA PHE A 29 13.90 -1.83 31.49
C PHE A 29 14.13 -3.30 31.82
N VAL A 30 13.29 -3.82 32.73
CA VAL A 30 12.97 -5.24 32.67
C VAL A 30 12.22 -5.39 31.36
N ALA A 31 12.91 -5.89 30.33
CA ALA A 31 12.24 -6.34 29.12
C ALA A 31 11.14 -7.31 29.59
N PRO A 32 9.85 -7.04 29.30
CA PRO A 32 8.84 -8.04 29.55
C PRO A 32 9.27 -9.27 28.77
N SER A 33 9.49 -10.38 29.47
CA SER A 33 9.65 -11.68 28.83
C SER A 33 8.52 -11.81 27.81
N PRO A 34 8.77 -12.33 26.60
CA PRO A 34 7.71 -12.47 25.61
C PRO A 34 6.64 -13.35 26.23
N THR A 35 5.55 -12.71 26.68
CA THR A 35 4.35 -13.41 27.10
C THR A 35 3.95 -14.19 25.88
N SER A 36 4.15 -15.51 25.94
CA SER A 36 3.66 -16.43 24.94
C SER A 36 2.19 -16.07 24.74
N LEU A 37 1.88 -15.53 23.56
CA LEU A 37 0.51 -15.24 23.19
C LEU A 37 -0.27 -16.53 23.41
N PRO A 38 -1.37 -16.50 24.17
CA PRO A 38 -2.13 -17.71 24.45
C PRO A 38 -2.59 -18.26 23.11
N MET A 39 -2.10 -19.44 22.74
CA MET A 39 -2.64 -20.24 21.63
C MET A 39 -4.05 -20.69 22.04
N THR A 40 -5.00 -19.76 21.94
CA THR A 40 -6.41 -20.04 22.06
C THR A 40 -6.84 -20.60 20.71
N LYS A 41 -6.89 -21.93 20.68
CA LYS A 41 -7.44 -22.74 19.60
C LYS A 41 -8.96 -22.54 19.57
N ASN A 42 -9.42 -21.50 18.90
CA ASN A 42 -10.81 -21.39 18.50
C ASN A 42 -10.96 -21.98 17.08
N ASP A 43 -11.87 -22.95 16.96
CA ASP A 43 -12.27 -23.63 15.73
C ASP A 43 -13.15 -22.71 14.86
N ASP A 44 -12.54 -21.71 14.21
CA ASP A 44 -13.19 -20.97 13.12
C ASP A 44 -12.32 -21.01 11.84
N SER A 45 -13.01 -21.21 10.71
CA SER A 45 -12.61 -21.79 9.42
C SER A 45 -11.60 -21.02 8.56
N SER A 46 -10.51 -20.55 9.17
CA SER A 46 -9.44 -19.83 8.48
C SER A 46 -8.08 -20.32 8.96
N ARG A 47 -7.93 -21.63 9.12
CA ARG A 47 -6.63 -22.24 9.39
C ARG A 47 -5.77 -22.13 8.13
N CYS A 48 -4.46 -21.94 8.30
CA CYS A 48 -3.46 -22.17 7.26
C CYS A 48 -3.41 -23.65 6.76
N ASP A 49 -4.42 -24.48 7.01
CA ASP A 49 -4.38 -25.92 6.75
C ASP A 49 -5.73 -26.49 6.30
N SER A 50 -6.80 -25.68 6.19
CA SER A 50 -8.07 -26.19 5.65
C SER A 50 -8.09 -26.11 4.13
N ALA A 51 -8.38 -27.24 3.48
CA ALA A 51 -8.65 -27.30 2.06
C ALA A 51 -9.80 -26.33 1.72
N SER A 52 -9.48 -25.24 1.04
CA SER A 52 -10.49 -24.34 0.51
C SER A 52 -11.12 -24.96 -0.74
N LEU A 53 -12.42 -24.75 -0.91
CA LEU A 53 -13.08 -25.00 -2.21
C LEU A 53 -12.62 -23.99 -3.27
N ASP A 54 -11.98 -22.90 -2.86
CA ASP A 54 -11.42 -21.89 -3.75
C ASP A 54 -10.06 -22.35 -4.31
N PRO A 55 -9.93 -22.56 -5.62
CA PRO A 55 -8.68 -23.01 -6.24
C PRO A 55 -7.54 -21.98 -6.17
N PHE A 56 -7.84 -20.73 -5.80
CA PHE A 56 -6.85 -19.65 -5.68
C PHE A 56 -6.56 -19.24 -4.23
N GLU A 57 -7.17 -19.93 -3.26
CA GLU A 57 -6.80 -19.81 -1.85
C GLU A 57 -5.62 -20.71 -1.52
N GLU A 58 -4.51 -20.10 -1.14
CA GLU A 58 -3.39 -20.81 -0.55
C GLU A 58 -3.27 -20.43 0.92
N PRO A 59 -3.08 -21.40 1.82
CA PRO A 59 -2.72 -21.08 3.17
C PRO A 59 -1.37 -20.38 3.21
N LYS A 60 -1.29 -19.26 3.92
CA LYS A 60 -0.06 -18.47 4.05
C LYS A 60 0.13 -18.00 5.48
N SER A 61 1.37 -18.06 5.91
CA SER A 61 1.84 -17.50 7.17
C SER A 61 2.97 -16.51 6.90
N TYR A 62 3.23 -15.60 7.84
CA TYR A 62 4.42 -14.76 7.75
C TYR A 62 5.67 -15.64 7.76
N SER A 63 6.57 -15.40 6.80
CA SER A 63 7.84 -16.10 6.69
C SER A 63 8.93 -15.52 7.59
N ARG A 64 8.75 -14.29 8.09
CA ARG A 64 9.76 -13.52 8.83
C ARG A 64 9.15 -12.49 9.78
N GLY A 65 9.99 -11.92 10.64
CA GLY A 65 9.61 -10.83 11.56
C GLY A 65 8.85 -11.32 12.79
N ARG A 66 8.26 -10.39 13.55
CA ARG A 66 7.59 -10.67 14.83
C ARG A 66 6.43 -11.67 14.72
N TYR A 67 5.79 -11.75 13.54
CA TYR A 67 4.65 -12.63 13.31
C TYR A 67 5.00 -13.92 12.58
N GLN A 68 6.29 -14.26 12.46
CA GLN A 68 6.75 -15.49 11.80
C GLN A 68 5.96 -16.71 12.27
N GLY A 69 5.44 -17.49 11.32
CA GLY A 69 4.63 -18.69 11.57
C GLY A 69 3.15 -18.43 11.90
N ILE A 70 2.73 -17.17 12.06
CA ILE A 70 1.32 -16.83 12.28
C ILE A 70 0.62 -16.67 10.92
N CYS A 71 -0.64 -17.09 10.83
CA CYS A 71 -1.45 -16.99 9.61
C CYS A 71 -1.75 -15.53 9.23
N ILE A 72 -1.76 -15.26 7.92
CA ILE A 72 -2.31 -14.02 7.36
C ILE A 72 -3.85 -14.12 7.24
N ASP A 73 -4.55 -12.99 7.25
CA ASP A 73 -6.00 -12.97 6.99
C ASP A 73 -6.30 -13.13 5.48
N SER A 74 -6.10 -14.33 4.95
CA SER A 74 -6.37 -14.66 3.53
C SER A 74 -7.86 -14.63 3.16
N CYS A 75 -8.77 -14.50 4.13
CA CYS A 75 -10.21 -14.37 3.86
C CYS A 75 -10.57 -12.96 3.38
N LYS A 76 -9.75 -11.95 3.68
CA LYS A 76 -9.98 -10.55 3.27
C LYS A 76 -8.85 -10.00 2.40
N TYR A 77 -7.63 -10.48 2.62
CA TYR A 77 -6.42 -9.87 2.12
C TYR A 77 -5.64 -10.83 1.21
N ARG A 78 -6.22 -11.15 0.05
CA ARG A 78 -5.53 -11.91 -1.00
C ARG A 78 -4.86 -10.99 -2.01
N SER A 79 -3.64 -11.35 -2.35
CA SER A 79 -2.94 -10.88 -3.55
C SER A 79 -3.77 -11.20 -4.80
N GLY A 80 -3.97 -10.18 -5.65
CA GLY A 80 -4.47 -10.37 -7.00
C GLY A 80 -3.55 -11.31 -7.78
N ARG A 81 -4.12 -12.14 -8.64
CA ARG A 81 -3.36 -13.12 -9.42
C ARG A 81 -3.65 -12.98 -10.90
N GLN A 82 -2.60 -13.01 -11.71
CA GLN A 82 -2.73 -13.23 -13.15
C GLN A 82 -2.82 -14.74 -13.40
N VAL A 83 -3.92 -15.18 -14.03
CA VAL A 83 -4.19 -16.58 -14.36
C VAL A 83 -3.59 -16.93 -15.72
N THR A 84 -3.68 -16.02 -16.68
CA THR A 84 -3.07 -16.18 -18.00
C THR A 84 -2.44 -14.88 -18.46
N SER A 85 -1.32 -14.98 -19.18
CA SER A 85 -0.71 -13.86 -19.88
C SER A 85 -1.61 -13.36 -21.02
N PRO A 86 -1.58 -12.05 -21.33
CA PRO A 86 -2.36 -11.51 -22.43
C PRO A 86 -1.89 -12.11 -23.75
N ILE A 87 -2.83 -12.46 -24.62
CA ILE A 87 -2.53 -12.93 -25.98
C ILE A 87 -2.31 -11.71 -26.87
N GLN A 88 -1.24 -11.70 -27.69
CA GLN A 88 -0.83 -10.53 -28.49
C GLN A 88 -1.97 -9.88 -29.31
N ASP A 89 -2.89 -10.69 -29.85
CA ASP A 89 -3.98 -10.19 -30.71
C ASP A 89 -5.23 -9.73 -29.93
N GLN A 90 -5.38 -10.13 -28.67
CA GLN A 90 -6.45 -9.70 -27.77
C GLN A 90 -5.90 -9.55 -26.35
N PRO A 91 -5.54 -8.33 -25.90
CA PRO A 91 -4.99 -8.10 -24.58
C PRO A 91 -6.11 -8.16 -23.55
N VAL A 92 -6.60 -9.37 -23.30
CA VAL A 92 -7.51 -9.70 -22.22
C VAL A 92 -6.66 -10.32 -21.12
N LEU A 93 -6.58 -9.65 -19.98
CA LEU A 93 -5.93 -10.22 -18.80
C LEU A 93 -6.95 -11.04 -18.01
N HIS A 94 -6.60 -12.28 -17.74
CA HIS A 94 -7.43 -13.15 -16.92
C HIS A 94 -6.91 -13.12 -15.50
N VAL A 95 -7.75 -12.68 -14.57
CA VAL A 95 -7.36 -12.41 -13.18
C VAL A 95 -8.20 -13.21 -12.20
N ALA A 96 -7.60 -13.50 -11.05
CA ALA A 96 -8.24 -14.13 -9.90
C ALA A 96 -7.95 -13.31 -8.63
N ASN A 97 -8.67 -13.64 -7.55
CA ASN A 97 -8.65 -12.95 -6.27
C ASN A 97 -9.07 -11.48 -6.35
N LEU A 98 -9.99 -11.14 -7.26
CA LEU A 98 -10.66 -9.84 -7.25
C LEU A 98 -11.67 -9.82 -6.10
N TYR A 99 -11.50 -8.93 -5.11
CA TYR A 99 -12.41 -8.81 -3.97
C TYR A 99 -13.63 -7.94 -4.30
N HIS A 100 -14.83 -8.49 -4.11
CA HIS A 100 -16.09 -7.79 -4.33
C HIS A 100 -17.19 -8.41 -3.46
N GLU A 101 -17.97 -7.57 -2.76
CA GLU A 101 -19.11 -8.00 -1.93
C GLU A 101 -18.77 -9.20 -1.02
N ASP A 102 -17.68 -9.07 -0.26
CA ASP A 102 -17.19 -10.06 0.71
C ASP A 102 -16.90 -11.46 0.12
N SER A 103 -16.49 -11.49 -1.15
CA SER A 103 -16.11 -12.73 -1.85
C SER A 103 -14.97 -12.45 -2.85
N PHE A 104 -14.28 -13.53 -3.26
CA PHE A 104 -13.25 -13.48 -4.30
C PHE A 104 -13.79 -13.98 -5.65
N TRP A 105 -13.37 -13.28 -6.70
CA TRP A 105 -13.89 -13.47 -8.04
C TRP A 105 -12.77 -13.57 -9.07
N THR A 106 -13.07 -14.26 -10.16
CA THR A 106 -12.29 -14.21 -11.39
C THR A 106 -12.90 -13.21 -12.37
N ALA A 107 -12.08 -12.61 -13.22
CA ALA A 107 -12.54 -11.68 -14.24
C ALA A 107 -11.68 -11.73 -15.51
N LYS A 108 -12.30 -11.34 -16.64
CA LYS A 108 -11.59 -10.99 -17.88
C LYS A 108 -11.48 -9.47 -17.95
N LEU A 109 -10.26 -8.94 -17.94
CA LEU A 109 -10.01 -7.50 -18.04
C LEU A 109 -9.67 -7.15 -19.50
N PRO A 110 -10.60 -6.55 -20.26
CA PRO A 110 -10.34 -6.11 -21.63
C PRO A 110 -9.52 -4.81 -21.61
N ILE A 111 -8.20 -4.90 -21.77
CA ILE A 111 -7.30 -3.75 -21.61
C ILE A 111 -7.60 -2.62 -22.62
N LYS A 112 -8.01 -2.97 -23.85
CA LYS A 112 -8.45 -2.00 -24.88
C LYS A 112 -9.72 -1.22 -24.53
N GLU A 113 -10.48 -1.70 -23.54
CA GLU A 113 -11.72 -1.08 -23.06
C GLU A 113 -11.49 -0.23 -21.80
N ILE A 114 -10.24 -0.03 -21.36
CA ILE A 114 -9.95 0.95 -20.30
C ILE A 114 -10.33 2.34 -20.80
N GLN A 115 -11.15 3.04 -20.01
CA GLN A 115 -11.66 4.38 -20.29
C GLN A 115 -10.84 5.46 -19.59
N SER A 116 -10.53 5.24 -18.31
CA SER A 116 -9.76 6.18 -17.50
C SER A 116 -9.05 5.45 -16.37
N ALA A 117 -7.99 6.05 -15.84
CA ALA A 117 -7.32 5.61 -14.64
C ALA A 117 -7.15 6.80 -13.69
N HIS A 118 -7.25 6.55 -12.39
CA HIS A 118 -7.12 7.57 -11.37
C HIS A 118 -6.17 7.11 -10.28
N PHE A 119 -5.24 7.97 -9.91
CA PHE A 119 -4.52 7.83 -8.66
C PHE A 119 -5.46 8.20 -7.51
N VAL A 120 -5.61 7.30 -6.56
CA VAL A 120 -6.51 7.43 -5.42
C VAL A 120 -5.68 7.72 -4.19
N PHE A 121 -6.07 8.73 -3.42
CA PHE A 121 -5.62 8.97 -2.05
C PHE A 121 -6.78 8.74 -1.10
N GLU A 122 -6.59 7.83 -0.15
CA GLU A 122 -7.47 7.65 1.00
C GLU A 122 -6.78 8.24 2.23
N GLU A 123 -7.29 9.36 2.71
CA GLU A 123 -6.81 10.01 3.93
C GLU A 123 -7.51 9.40 5.14
N PHE A 124 -6.77 8.60 5.92
CA PHE A 124 -7.25 8.03 7.17
C PHE A 124 -6.95 8.91 8.39
N ARG A 125 -5.90 9.75 8.29
CA ARG A 125 -5.56 10.82 9.24
C ARG A 125 -4.89 11.97 8.48
N PRO A 126 -4.88 13.20 9.01
CA PRO A 126 -4.17 14.31 8.37
C PRO A 126 -2.72 13.92 8.03
N HIS A 127 -2.37 14.05 6.74
CA HIS A 127 -1.06 13.72 6.17
C HIS A 127 -0.67 12.24 6.17
N ILE A 128 -1.57 11.32 6.55
CA ILE A 128 -1.33 9.89 6.43
C ILE A 128 -2.36 9.31 5.46
N ASN A 129 -1.85 8.95 4.29
CA ASN A 129 -2.64 8.53 3.15
C ASN A 129 -2.31 7.10 2.77
N HIS A 130 -3.34 6.38 2.34
CA HIS A 130 -3.21 5.17 1.56
C HIS A 130 -3.37 5.51 0.09
N THR A 131 -2.64 4.84 -0.79
CA THR A 131 -2.70 5.12 -2.24
C THR A 131 -3.03 3.87 -3.03
N ALA A 132 -3.76 4.07 -4.12
CA ALA A 132 -4.16 3.01 -5.02
C ALA A 132 -4.36 3.57 -6.44
N VAL A 133 -4.55 2.68 -7.42
CA VAL A 133 -4.94 3.08 -8.78
C VAL A 133 -6.30 2.49 -9.11
N LYS A 134 -7.28 3.38 -9.31
CA LYS A 134 -8.62 3.03 -9.81
C LYS A 134 -8.54 2.97 -11.33
N ILE A 135 -9.09 1.93 -11.92
CA ILE A 135 -9.16 1.73 -13.37
C ILE A 135 -10.62 1.56 -13.74
N GLU A 136 -11.09 2.37 -14.68
CA GLU A 136 -12.48 2.37 -15.15
C GLU A 136 -12.56 1.87 -16.59
N PHE A 137 -13.52 0.99 -16.86
CA PHE A 137 -13.74 0.38 -18.16
C PHE A 137 -14.96 1.00 -18.86
N LYS A 138 -14.89 1.12 -20.19
CA LYS A 138 -15.98 1.61 -21.06
C LYS A 138 -17.26 0.80 -20.90
N ARG A 139 -17.12 -0.51 -20.66
CA ARG A 139 -18.21 -1.46 -20.46
C ARG A 139 -18.02 -2.21 -19.13
N PRO A 140 -19.11 -2.59 -18.45
CA PRO A 140 -19.00 -3.46 -17.28
C PRO A 140 -18.27 -4.76 -17.62
N ILE A 141 -17.37 -5.16 -16.74
CA ILE A 141 -16.69 -6.46 -16.78
C ILE A 141 -17.48 -7.47 -15.95
N GLU A 142 -17.53 -8.70 -16.43
CA GLU A 142 -18.18 -9.82 -15.75
C GLU A 142 -17.23 -10.41 -14.69
N LEU A 143 -17.77 -10.62 -13.50
CA LEU A 143 -17.14 -11.32 -12.39
C LEU A 143 -17.79 -12.69 -12.21
N LYS A 144 -16.98 -13.73 -12.07
CA LYS A 144 -17.45 -15.07 -11.71
C LYS A 144 -16.90 -15.47 -10.35
N SER A 145 -17.78 -15.84 -9.43
CA SER A 145 -17.37 -16.21 -8.07
C SER A 145 -16.46 -17.45 -8.13
N GLN A 146 -15.41 -17.45 -7.31
CA GLN A 146 -14.45 -18.55 -7.23
C GLN A 146 -15.01 -19.78 -6.51
N THR A 147 -16.04 -19.59 -5.68
CA THR A 147 -16.62 -20.64 -4.82
C THR A 147 -18.06 -20.99 -5.18
N ASP A 148 -18.74 -20.19 -6.01
CA ASP A 148 -20.13 -20.41 -6.43
C ASP A 148 -20.28 -20.14 -7.94
N ILE A 149 -20.37 -21.21 -8.72
CA ILE A 149 -20.42 -21.12 -10.20
C ILE A 149 -21.66 -20.42 -10.74
N TYR A 150 -22.72 -20.28 -9.94
CA TYR A 150 -23.96 -19.62 -10.35
C TYR A 150 -23.95 -18.12 -10.02
N LYS A 151 -23.02 -17.67 -9.18
CA LYS A 151 -22.92 -16.28 -8.74
C LYS A 151 -22.09 -15.48 -9.74
N VAL A 152 -22.75 -14.53 -10.40
CA VAL A 152 -22.17 -13.60 -11.38
C VAL A 152 -22.45 -12.17 -10.94
N ALA A 153 -21.49 -11.27 -11.15
CA ALA A 153 -21.65 -9.83 -10.90
C ALA A 153 -21.03 -9.03 -12.06
N PHE A 154 -21.38 -7.74 -12.15
CA PHE A 154 -20.83 -6.84 -13.14
C PHE A 154 -20.33 -5.56 -12.49
N ILE A 155 -19.09 -5.18 -12.77
CA ILE A 155 -18.47 -3.96 -12.24
C ILE A 155 -17.90 -3.13 -13.37
N LYS A 156 -17.84 -1.80 -13.20
CA LYS A 156 -17.21 -0.89 -14.18
C LYS A 156 -15.79 -0.50 -13.83
N ASN A 157 -15.36 -0.77 -12.60
CA ASN A 157 -14.10 -0.29 -12.10
C ASN A 157 -13.46 -1.27 -11.12
N ILE A 158 -12.14 -1.34 -11.21
CA ILE A 158 -11.29 -2.07 -10.28
C ILE A 158 -10.35 -1.07 -9.61
N LEU A 159 -9.79 -1.51 -8.50
CA LEU A 159 -8.76 -0.82 -7.74
C LEU A 159 -7.60 -1.80 -7.55
N ILE A 160 -6.40 -1.34 -7.85
CA ILE A 160 -5.16 -2.04 -7.50
C ILE A 160 -4.53 -1.27 -6.34
N SER A 161 -4.30 -1.97 -5.22
CA SER A 161 -3.79 -1.35 -4.01
C SER A 161 -2.76 -2.23 -3.30
N PRO A 162 -1.51 -1.76 -3.10
CA PRO A 162 -0.54 -2.44 -2.27
C PRO A 162 -0.86 -2.21 -0.79
N GLU A 163 -1.19 -3.26 -0.05
CA GLU A 163 -1.63 -3.17 1.35
C GLU A 163 -0.73 -3.95 2.30
N GLY A 164 -0.60 -3.43 3.52
CA GLY A 164 -0.05 -4.17 4.64
C GLY A 164 -1.08 -5.14 5.19
N ILE A 165 -0.79 -6.44 5.10
CA ILE A 165 -1.71 -7.49 5.55
C ILE A 165 -1.58 -7.68 7.05
N PRO A 166 -2.68 -7.58 7.82
CA PRO A 166 -2.67 -7.86 9.24
C PRO A 166 -2.61 -9.36 9.52
N VAL A 167 -2.20 -9.68 10.74
CA VAL A 167 -2.32 -11.04 11.28
C VAL A 167 -3.79 -11.42 11.30
N LYS A 168 -4.08 -12.70 11.02
CA LYS A 168 -5.42 -13.25 11.11
C LYS A 168 -6.11 -12.86 12.44
N ASP A 169 -7.35 -12.40 12.33
CA ASP A 169 -8.22 -11.95 13.44
C ASP A 169 -7.69 -10.74 14.23
N GLN A 170 -6.63 -10.08 13.74
CA GLN A 170 -6.10 -8.85 14.33
C GLN A 170 -6.40 -7.65 13.44
N LYS A 171 -6.67 -6.52 14.08
CA LYS A 171 -6.78 -5.24 13.36
C LYS A 171 -5.39 -4.75 12.98
N TYR A 172 -5.31 -4.02 11.87
CA TYR A 172 -4.09 -3.30 11.49
C TYR A 172 -3.65 -2.34 12.60
N ASN A 173 -2.38 -2.41 12.98
CA ASN A 173 -1.73 -1.53 13.95
C ASN A 173 -0.68 -0.68 13.23
N PHE A 174 -0.85 0.63 13.27
CA PHE A 174 0.04 1.56 12.58
C PHE A 174 1.51 1.46 13.02
N LEU A 175 1.78 1.23 14.32
CA LEU A 175 3.16 1.06 14.81
C LEU A 175 3.78 -0.23 14.27
N ASP A 176 3.02 -1.31 14.17
CA ASP A 176 3.51 -2.56 13.57
C ASP A 176 3.78 -2.37 12.06
N GLY A 177 3.00 -1.54 11.38
CA GLY A 177 3.26 -1.12 10.00
C GLY A 177 4.54 -0.28 9.85
N ILE A 178 4.82 0.62 10.79
CA ILE A 178 6.10 1.38 10.83
C ILE A 178 7.28 0.42 11.01
N LEU A 179 7.14 -0.57 11.89
CA LEU A 179 8.22 -1.48 12.27
C LEU A 179 8.48 -2.60 11.25
N GLY A 180 7.75 -2.65 10.13
CA GLY A 180 7.99 -3.68 9.12
C GLY A 180 7.38 -5.05 9.46
N ASN A 181 6.45 -5.10 10.41
CA ASN A 181 5.90 -6.37 10.90
C ASN A 181 4.84 -6.95 9.95
N TYR A 182 4.23 -6.13 9.10
CA TYR A 182 3.28 -6.61 8.10
C TYR A 182 3.95 -7.01 6.80
N THR A 183 3.28 -7.87 6.05
CA THR A 183 3.67 -8.25 4.70
C THR A 183 2.85 -7.44 3.69
N VAL A 184 3.33 -7.30 2.46
CA VAL A 184 2.62 -6.58 1.39
C VAL A 184 1.81 -7.56 0.55
N ALA A 185 0.59 -7.17 0.18
CA ALA A 185 -0.16 -7.79 -0.92
C ALA A 185 -0.66 -6.72 -1.89
N TYR A 186 -0.61 -7.01 -3.18
CA TYR A 186 -1.16 -6.14 -4.22
C TYR A 186 -2.59 -6.62 -4.46
N ARG A 187 -3.52 -6.00 -3.73
CA ARG A 187 -4.92 -6.38 -3.76
C ARG A 187 -5.54 -5.86 -5.05
N LEU A 188 -6.42 -6.69 -5.59
CA LEU A 188 -7.32 -6.33 -6.67
C LEU A 188 -8.73 -6.35 -6.08
N GLU A 189 -9.43 -5.23 -6.12
CA GLU A 189 -10.80 -5.14 -5.59
C GLU A 189 -11.70 -4.26 -6.45
N SER A 190 -13.01 -4.40 -6.32
CA SER A 190 -13.94 -3.45 -6.92
C SER A 190 -13.86 -2.10 -6.20
N PHE A 191 -13.87 -0.98 -6.92
CA PHE A 191 -13.82 0.34 -6.28
C PHE A 191 -15.05 0.59 -5.38
N LYS A 192 -16.20 -0.01 -5.69
CA LYS A 192 -17.40 0.01 -4.83
C LYS A 192 -17.14 -0.59 -3.44
N ALA A 193 -16.42 -1.71 -3.37
CA ALA A 193 -16.09 -2.36 -2.10
C ALA A 193 -15.14 -1.46 -1.27
N TYR A 194 -14.10 -0.93 -1.93
CA TYR A 194 -13.17 -0.01 -1.33
C TYR A 194 -13.85 1.27 -0.80
N GLU A 195 -14.69 1.91 -1.60
CA GLU A 195 -15.43 3.12 -1.23
C GLU A 195 -16.36 2.87 -0.02
N ALA A 196 -17.01 1.70 0.04
CA ALA A 196 -17.85 1.34 1.16
C ALA A 196 -17.07 1.25 2.47
N VAL A 197 -15.85 0.69 2.43
CA VAL A 197 -14.95 0.63 3.60
C VAL A 197 -14.48 2.03 4.00
N ALA A 198 -13.98 2.82 3.05
CA ALA A 198 -13.54 4.19 3.31
C ALA A 198 -14.66 5.04 3.94
N ARG A 199 -15.88 4.94 3.41
CA ARG A 199 -17.07 5.63 3.95
C ARG A 199 -17.40 5.16 5.36
N LYS A 200 -17.37 3.85 5.62
CA LYS A 200 -17.64 3.28 6.95
C LYS A 200 -16.62 3.76 7.98
N LEU A 201 -15.37 3.97 7.56
CA LEU A 201 -14.29 4.46 8.41
C LEU A 201 -14.18 5.99 8.46
N ASN A 202 -15.06 6.71 7.74
CA ASN A 202 -15.04 8.16 7.59
C ASN A 202 -13.70 8.68 7.03
N HIS A 203 -13.08 7.93 6.13
CA HIS A 203 -11.89 8.33 5.40
C HIS A 203 -12.27 9.19 4.20
N LYS A 204 -11.41 10.15 3.84
CA LYS A 204 -11.63 11.01 2.68
C LYS A 204 -10.94 10.42 1.45
N LEU A 205 -11.68 10.25 0.37
CA LEU A 205 -11.12 9.83 -0.92
C LEU A 205 -10.89 11.04 -1.83
N SER A 206 -9.70 11.13 -2.41
CA SER A 206 -9.37 12.10 -3.48
C SER A 206 -8.86 11.33 -4.69
N LEU A 207 -9.35 11.68 -5.88
CA LEU A 207 -9.02 11.00 -7.13
C LEU A 207 -8.37 12.00 -8.08
N TYR A 208 -7.27 11.58 -8.71
CA TYR A 208 -6.52 12.37 -9.67
C TYR A 208 -6.39 11.58 -10.97
N GLU A 209 -6.90 12.13 -12.07
CA GLU A 209 -6.86 11.45 -13.37
C GLU A 209 -5.42 11.30 -13.86
N LEU A 210 -5.08 10.07 -14.30
CA LEU A 210 -3.79 9.73 -14.90
C LEU A 210 -3.89 9.83 -16.43
N SER A 211 -2.83 10.33 -17.07
CA SER A 211 -2.74 10.34 -18.53
C SER A 211 -2.53 8.93 -19.09
N LEU A 212 -3.55 8.39 -19.78
CA LEU A 212 -3.45 7.08 -20.43
C LEU A 212 -2.47 7.06 -21.62
N GLU A 213 -2.09 8.22 -22.15
CA GLU A 213 -1.06 8.33 -23.21
C GLU A 213 0.34 8.04 -22.65
N GLU A 214 0.55 8.34 -21.37
CA GLU A 214 1.84 8.21 -20.70
C GLU A 214 2.00 6.90 -19.93
N VAL A 215 0.89 6.18 -19.69
CA VAL A 215 0.85 5.00 -18.83
C VAL A 215 0.28 3.82 -19.60
N ASN A 216 1.10 2.79 -19.84
CA ASN A 216 0.60 1.53 -20.38
C ASN A 216 -0.15 0.77 -19.28
N MET A 217 -1.46 0.97 -19.18
CA MET A 217 -2.27 0.36 -18.13
C MET A 217 -2.28 -1.18 -18.17
N GLY A 218 -2.11 -1.79 -19.33
CA GLY A 218 -1.96 -3.24 -19.44
C GLY A 218 -0.69 -3.71 -18.73
N GLU A 219 0.41 -3.00 -18.96
CA GLU A 219 1.69 -3.26 -18.30
C GLU A 219 1.61 -2.97 -16.80
N PHE A 220 1.00 -1.86 -16.38
CA PHE A 220 0.78 -1.55 -14.97
C PHE A 220 0.04 -2.68 -14.24
N ILE A 221 -1.10 -3.14 -14.79
CA ILE A 221 -1.89 -4.22 -14.18
C ILE A 221 -1.07 -5.51 -14.14
N SER A 222 -0.45 -5.89 -15.25
CA SER A 222 0.37 -7.10 -15.35
C SER A 222 1.52 -7.08 -14.35
N SER A 223 2.31 -6.00 -14.33
CA SER A 223 3.42 -5.80 -13.40
C SER A 223 2.96 -5.84 -11.94
N ALA A 224 1.84 -5.21 -11.59
CA ALA A 224 1.29 -5.27 -10.23
C ALA A 224 0.94 -6.71 -9.81
N LEU A 225 0.24 -7.46 -10.66
CA LEU A 225 -0.18 -8.84 -10.38
C LEU A 225 1.03 -9.79 -10.33
N GLN A 226 1.96 -9.66 -11.27
CA GLN A 226 3.19 -10.45 -11.30
C GLN A 226 4.07 -10.17 -10.08
N THR A 227 4.18 -8.90 -9.67
CA THR A 227 4.89 -8.52 -8.44
C THR A 227 4.21 -9.14 -7.23
N SER A 228 2.88 -9.10 -7.16
CA SER A 228 2.12 -9.78 -6.10
C SER A 228 2.38 -11.28 -6.03
N GLN A 229 2.47 -11.95 -7.18
CA GLN A 229 2.75 -13.38 -7.26
C GLN A 229 4.21 -13.71 -6.90
N LYS A 230 5.16 -12.93 -7.42
CA LYS A 230 6.61 -13.09 -7.18
C LYS A 230 6.96 -12.83 -5.72
N GLU A 231 6.44 -11.75 -5.15
CA GLU A 231 6.72 -11.40 -3.76
C GLU A 231 6.00 -12.33 -2.79
N SER A 232 4.84 -12.88 -3.13
CA SER A 232 4.14 -13.96 -2.38
C SER A 232 4.13 -13.77 -0.86
N TYR A 233 3.87 -12.54 -0.39
CA TYR A 233 3.89 -12.16 1.02
C TYR A 233 5.27 -12.29 1.72
N MET A 234 6.38 -12.33 0.98
CA MET A 234 7.73 -12.34 1.52
C MET A 234 8.31 -10.95 1.76
N VAL A 235 7.72 -9.91 1.17
CA VAL A 235 8.17 -8.52 1.33
C VAL A 235 7.43 -7.87 2.49
N SER A 236 8.19 -7.24 3.38
CA SER A 236 7.64 -6.53 4.53
C SER A 236 7.15 -5.16 4.09
N TYR A 237 5.94 -4.82 4.52
CA TYR A 237 5.39 -3.49 4.43
C TYR A 237 6.18 -2.57 5.35
N ASN A 238 6.87 -1.58 4.79
CA ASN A 238 7.64 -0.61 5.54
C ASN A 238 7.16 0.78 5.17
N LEU A 239 6.68 1.55 6.16
CA LEU A 239 6.09 2.86 5.94
C LEU A 239 7.01 3.85 5.21
N PHE A 240 8.33 3.67 5.20
CA PHE A 240 9.28 4.59 4.56
C PHE A 240 9.83 4.10 3.22
N LEU A 241 9.84 2.78 2.98
CA LEU A 241 10.49 2.19 1.80
C LEU A 241 9.49 1.46 0.90
N ASN A 242 8.80 0.46 1.44
CA ASN A 242 7.90 -0.43 0.71
C ASN A 242 6.49 -0.26 1.26
N ASN A 243 5.85 0.86 0.94
CA ASN A 243 4.52 1.23 1.36
C ASN A 243 3.60 1.36 0.14
N CYS A 244 2.31 1.59 0.39
CA CYS A 244 1.33 1.75 -0.68
C CYS A 244 1.72 2.84 -1.70
N ALA A 245 2.27 3.98 -1.28
CA ALA A 245 2.65 5.09 -2.14
C ALA A 245 3.90 4.80 -2.97
N THR A 246 4.98 4.36 -2.34
CA THR A 246 6.23 4.05 -3.05
C THR A 246 6.03 2.93 -4.05
N THR A 247 5.36 1.86 -3.63
CA THR A 247 5.06 0.71 -4.48
C THR A 247 4.16 1.09 -5.65
N THR A 248 3.07 1.84 -5.41
CA THR A 248 2.17 2.28 -6.49
C THR A 248 2.90 3.17 -7.49
N LEU A 249 3.72 4.12 -7.02
CA LEU A 249 4.48 5.01 -7.89
C LEU A 249 5.53 4.27 -8.70
N SER A 250 6.26 3.33 -8.09
CA SER A 250 7.24 2.49 -8.80
C SER A 250 6.59 1.69 -9.92
N LEU A 251 5.41 1.12 -9.69
CA LEU A 251 4.65 0.42 -10.73
C LEU A 251 4.20 1.34 -11.87
N LEU A 252 3.74 2.56 -11.54
CA LEU A 252 3.36 3.54 -12.55
C LEU A 252 4.54 3.94 -13.42
N VAL A 253 5.70 4.24 -12.82
CA VAL A 253 6.92 4.62 -13.55
C VAL A 253 7.42 3.46 -14.42
N ALA A 254 7.44 2.24 -13.89
CA ALA A 254 7.84 1.05 -14.64
C ALA A 254 6.95 0.82 -15.87
N SER A 255 5.65 1.12 -15.76
CA SER A 255 4.71 0.95 -16.88
C SER A 255 4.87 1.96 -18.02
N GLN A 256 5.65 3.03 -17.83
CA GLN A 256 5.99 4.00 -18.89
C GLN A 256 7.23 3.56 -19.69
N HIS A 257 8.14 2.84 -19.03
CA HIS A 257 9.43 2.43 -19.56
C HIS A 257 9.66 0.94 -19.29
N PRO A 258 8.87 0.04 -19.93
CA PRO A 258 8.96 -1.40 -19.70
C PRO A 258 10.36 -1.96 -19.99
N GLU A 259 11.15 -1.31 -20.84
CA GLU A 259 12.54 -1.64 -21.11
C GLU A 259 13.49 -1.44 -19.91
N ASN A 260 13.07 -0.73 -18.87
CA ASN A 260 13.91 -0.33 -17.73
C ASN A 260 13.49 -0.99 -16.39
N ILE A 261 12.67 -2.04 -16.42
CA ILE A 261 12.10 -2.64 -15.20
C ILE A 261 13.19 -3.10 -14.22
N GLU A 262 14.27 -3.74 -14.67
CA GLU A 262 15.36 -4.20 -13.78
C GLU A 262 16.15 -3.06 -13.12
N HIS A 263 16.30 -1.90 -13.78
CA HIS A 263 17.03 -0.75 -13.24
C HIS A 263 16.17 0.21 -12.41
N SER A 264 14.86 0.23 -12.63
CA SER A 264 13.95 1.18 -11.98
C SER A 264 13.89 0.99 -10.45
N THR A 265 13.82 -0.25 -9.97
CA THR A 265 13.80 -0.54 -8.52
C THR A 265 15.05 -0.10 -7.77
N GLU A 266 16.23 -0.20 -8.40
CA GLU A 266 17.52 0.23 -7.82
C GLU A 266 17.70 1.75 -7.86
N LEU A 267 17.33 2.40 -8.97
CA LEU A 267 17.43 3.86 -9.10
C LEU A 267 16.48 4.61 -8.15
N TRP A 268 15.30 4.05 -7.88
CA TRP A 268 14.34 4.64 -6.94
C TRP A 268 14.74 4.46 -5.49
N THR A 269 15.20 3.27 -5.08
CA THR A 269 15.73 3.06 -3.72
C THR A 269 16.99 3.89 -3.47
N SER A 270 17.87 4.04 -4.46
CA SER A 270 19.04 4.95 -4.42
C SER A 270 18.62 6.42 -4.26
N SER A 271 17.66 6.89 -5.05
CA SER A 271 17.16 8.27 -5.00
C SER A 271 16.43 8.58 -3.68
N LEU A 272 15.66 7.63 -3.15
CA LEU A 272 14.96 7.76 -1.86
C LEU A 272 15.94 7.74 -0.68
N ASN A 273 16.94 6.87 -0.68
CA ASN A 273 17.99 6.85 0.34
C ASN A 273 18.77 8.17 0.35
N HIS A 274 19.08 8.71 -0.84
CA HIS A 274 19.79 9.98 -0.95
C HIS A 274 18.95 11.20 -0.50
N LEU A 275 17.62 11.13 -0.63
CA LEU A 275 16.69 12.15 -0.13
C LEU A 275 16.45 12.03 1.38
N ALA A 276 16.35 10.81 1.93
CA ALA A 276 16.19 10.55 3.36
C ALA A 276 17.39 11.03 4.20
N HIS A 277 18.59 11.08 3.60
CA HIS A 277 19.79 11.64 4.25
C HIS A 277 19.90 13.17 4.19
N ARG A 278 19.11 13.86 3.36
CA ARG A 278 19.24 15.32 3.15
C ARG A 278 18.19 16.18 3.83
N PHE A 279 17.10 15.61 4.35
CA PHE A 279 16.01 16.39 4.95
C PHE A 279 15.65 15.86 6.34
N PRO A 280 15.86 16.64 7.43
CA PRO A 280 15.46 16.25 8.78
C PRO A 280 13.92 16.31 8.95
N LEU A 281 13.43 15.37 9.76
CA LEU A 281 12.03 14.94 9.98
C LEU A 281 10.98 16.01 10.39
N SER A 282 11.32 17.29 10.48
CA SER A 282 10.44 18.31 11.08
C SER A 282 9.64 19.14 10.08
N GLU A 283 9.94 19.07 8.78
CA GLU A 283 9.19 19.81 7.76
C GLU A 283 8.51 18.83 6.80
N GLY A 284 7.20 19.05 6.59
CA GLY A 284 6.27 18.11 5.98
C GLY A 284 6.76 17.49 4.67
N LEU A 285 7.17 16.23 4.78
CA LEU A 285 7.48 15.35 3.66
C LEU A 285 6.28 15.21 2.69
N GLY A 286 5.04 15.47 3.10
CA GLY A 286 3.88 15.46 2.18
C GLY A 286 4.02 16.41 0.96
N THR A 287 4.79 17.49 1.08
CA THR A 287 4.83 18.59 0.09
C THR A 287 5.84 18.38 -1.06
N LEU A 288 6.86 17.53 -0.87
CA LEU A 288 7.84 17.20 -1.91
C LEU A 288 7.42 15.99 -2.75
N TRP A 289 6.66 15.06 -2.17
CA TRP A 289 6.13 13.89 -2.88
C TRP A 289 5.05 14.28 -3.90
N SER A 290 4.32 15.38 -3.65
CA SER A 290 3.35 15.96 -4.59
C SER A 290 3.98 16.54 -5.86
N LEU A 291 5.22 17.04 -5.82
CA LEU A 291 5.82 17.81 -6.93
C LEU A 291 6.18 16.96 -8.17
N ARG A 292 6.48 15.66 -8.01
CA ARG A 292 6.64 14.76 -9.16
C ARG A 292 5.32 14.14 -9.60
N VAL A 293 4.41 13.81 -8.66
CA VAL A 293 3.05 13.37 -8.97
C VAL A 293 2.31 14.40 -9.83
N LEU A 294 2.56 15.70 -9.61
CA LEU A 294 2.01 16.81 -10.40
C LEU A 294 2.44 16.83 -11.88
N GLY A 295 3.48 16.09 -12.29
CA GLY A 295 3.79 15.89 -13.71
C GLY A 295 2.86 14.88 -14.40
N PHE A 296 2.26 13.96 -13.64
CA PHE A 296 1.43 12.85 -14.14
C PHE A 296 -0.09 13.11 -14.06
N VAL A 297 -0.46 14.15 -13.32
CA VAL A 297 -1.85 14.52 -13.05
C VAL A 297 -2.20 15.69 -13.95
N LYS A 298 -3.22 15.55 -14.80
CA LYS A 298 -3.77 16.70 -15.51
C LYS A 298 -4.23 17.73 -14.46
N GLY A 299 -3.57 18.88 -14.43
CA GLY A 299 -4.00 20.00 -13.61
C GLY A 299 -5.40 20.43 -14.02
N HIS A 300 -6.31 20.55 -13.06
CA HIS A 300 -7.57 21.25 -13.22
C HIS A 300 -7.39 22.75 -13.01
#